data_AF-A0A962X591-F1
#
_entry.id   AF-A0A962X591-F1
#
_cell.length_a   1.000
_cell.length_b   1.000
_cell.length_c   1.000
_cell.angle_alpha   90.00
_cell.angle_beta   90.00
_cell.angle_gamma   90.00
#
_symmetry.space_group_name_H-M   'P 1'
#
loop_
_entity.id
_entity.type
_entity.pdbx_description
1 polymer ?
#
loop_
_entity_poly.entity_id
_entity_poly.type
_entity_poly.pdbx_seq_one_letter_code
_entity_poly.pdbx_strand_id
1 'polypeptide(L)'
;CVPSAGEDPLAVAQRESGGRGVDAVIITASTSSDEPMHQAAQMCRKRGRIVLVGVTGLKLSRADFFEKELSFQVSCSYGPGRYDPAYEQGGQDYPLGFVRWTEQRNFEAVLGLMAAGSLVVQPLISHRFAIDDAVGAYDLLANHNPLGVVLNYPAAAAGETEQPARQVTLAGAAQVTQA
;
A
#
# COMPACT_ATOMS: atom_id res chain seq x y z
N CYS A 1 13.37 -6.93 6.67
CA CYS A 1 14.18 -5.72 6.79
C CYS A 1 13.43 -4.75 7.69
N VAL A 2 14.00 -4.40 8.84
CA VAL A 2 13.50 -3.32 9.71
C VAL A 2 14.56 -2.23 9.79
N PRO A 3 14.58 -1.26 8.86
CA PRO A 3 15.61 -0.20 8.84
C PRO A 3 15.65 0.61 10.14
N SER A 4 14.50 0.80 10.79
CA SER A 4 14.41 1.46 12.10
C SER A 4 15.08 0.70 13.25
N ALA A 5 15.33 -0.60 13.07
CA ALA A 5 16.12 -1.42 14.00
C ALA A 5 17.60 -1.51 13.59
N GLY A 6 18.04 -0.73 12.61
CA GLY A 6 19.42 -0.70 12.13
C GLY A 6 19.77 -1.77 11.10
N GLU A 7 18.79 -2.47 10.53
CA GLU A 7 19.04 -3.44 9.45
C GLU A 7 19.39 -2.71 8.14
N ASP A 8 20.44 -3.18 7.46
CA ASP A 8 20.81 -2.71 6.13
C ASP A 8 19.91 -3.37 5.06
N PRO A 9 19.06 -2.60 4.35
CA PRO A 9 18.16 -3.16 3.34
C PRO A 9 18.91 -3.77 2.15
N LEU A 10 20.12 -3.30 1.83
CA LEU A 10 20.93 -3.85 0.75
C LEU A 10 21.44 -5.25 1.11
N ALA A 11 21.98 -5.40 2.33
CA ALA A 11 22.44 -6.70 2.83
C ALA A 11 21.29 -7.71 2.88
N VAL A 12 20.09 -7.29 3.31
CA VAL A 12 18.90 -8.15 3.31
C VAL A 12 18.54 -8.56 1.88
N ALA A 13 18.42 -7.61 0.94
CA ALA A 13 18.09 -7.93 -0.45
C ALA A 13 19.11 -8.90 -1.08
N GLN A 14 20.40 -8.71 -0.78
CA GLN A 14 21.47 -9.59 -1.25
C GLN A 14 21.35 -11.00 -0.68
N ARG A 15 21.06 -11.13 0.62
CA ARG A 15 20.88 -12.43 1.28
C ARG A 15 19.65 -13.17 0.73
N GLU A 16 18.50 -12.52 0.69
CA GLU A 16 17.23 -13.15 0.28
C GLU A 16 17.21 -13.51 -1.21
N SER A 17 17.99 -12.78 -2.04
CA SER A 17 18.14 -13.09 -3.47
C SER A 17 19.25 -14.10 -3.78
N GLY A 18 19.93 -14.65 -2.77
CA GLY A 18 21.08 -15.55 -2.97
C GLY A 18 22.23 -14.87 -3.73
N GLY A 19 22.40 -13.56 -3.52
CA GLY A 19 23.44 -12.74 -4.13
C GLY A 19 23.15 -12.27 -5.55
N ARG A 20 21.95 -12.50 -6.08
CA ARG A 20 21.60 -12.21 -7.49
C ARG A 20 20.94 -10.85 -7.69
N GLY A 21 20.49 -10.21 -6.61
CA GLY A 21 19.63 -9.03 -6.66
C GLY A 21 18.16 -9.40 -6.88
N VAL A 22 17.26 -8.48 -6.54
CA VAL A 22 15.80 -8.68 -6.65
C VAL A 22 15.28 -8.33 -8.04
N ASP A 23 14.21 -9.02 -8.46
CA ASP A 23 13.55 -8.75 -9.75
C ASP A 23 12.87 -7.38 -9.78
N ALA A 24 12.28 -6.97 -8.65
CA ALA A 24 11.61 -5.69 -8.52
C ALA A 24 11.72 -5.12 -7.10
N VAL A 25 11.67 -3.79 -7.01
CA VAL A 25 11.59 -3.03 -5.76
C VAL A 25 10.36 -2.13 -5.82
N ILE A 26 9.55 -2.14 -4.76
CA ILE A 26 8.43 -1.22 -4.57
C ILE A 26 8.83 -0.22 -3.49
N ILE A 27 8.81 1.06 -3.81
CA ILE A 27 9.15 2.13 -2.87
C ILE A 27 7.86 2.70 -2.29
N THR A 28 7.67 2.48 -0.99
CA THR A 28 6.53 2.97 -0.19
C THR A 28 6.96 4.01 0.85
N ALA A 29 8.11 4.66 0.64
CA ALA A 29 8.63 5.69 1.54
C ALA A 29 7.93 7.04 1.35
N SER A 30 8.07 7.93 2.33
CA SER A 30 7.69 9.34 2.24
C SER A 30 8.87 10.19 2.73
N THR A 31 9.67 10.68 1.79
CA THR A 31 10.88 11.46 2.07
C THR A 31 11.25 12.36 0.89
N SER A 32 12.02 13.41 1.14
CA SER A 32 12.64 14.22 0.07
C SER A 32 14.00 13.67 -0.37
N SER A 33 14.55 12.67 0.35
CA SER A 33 15.83 12.05 0.04
C SER A 33 15.77 11.22 -1.24
N ASP A 34 16.88 11.20 -1.99
CA ASP A 34 17.09 10.32 -3.15
C ASP A 34 17.57 8.91 -2.72
N GLU A 35 17.88 8.70 -1.43
CA GLU A 35 18.43 7.45 -0.89
C GLU A 35 17.57 6.21 -1.19
N PRO A 36 16.23 6.21 -1.02
CA PRO A 36 15.42 5.04 -1.35
C PRO A 36 15.54 4.63 -2.82
N MET A 37 15.73 5.60 -3.72
CA MET A 37 15.92 5.35 -5.14
C MET A 37 17.28 4.71 -5.42
N HIS A 38 18.34 5.25 -4.81
CA HIS A 38 19.69 4.69 -4.91
C HIS A 38 19.74 3.26 -4.37
N GLN A 39 19.19 3.03 -3.19
CA GLN A 39 19.11 1.71 -2.58
C GLN A 39 18.30 0.75 -3.45
N ALA A 40 17.12 1.16 -3.95
CA ALA A 40 16.32 0.34 -4.85
C ALA A 40 17.10 -0.08 -6.10
N ALA A 41 17.83 0.86 -6.70
CA ALA A 41 18.65 0.58 -7.85
C ALA A 41 19.77 -0.41 -7.51
N GLN A 42 20.43 -0.30 -6.37
CA GLN A 42 21.45 -1.25 -5.91
C GLN A 42 20.90 -2.65 -5.63
N MET A 43 19.73 -2.76 -4.99
CA MET A 43 19.08 -4.05 -4.71
C MET A 43 18.70 -4.81 -5.99
N CYS A 44 18.36 -4.12 -7.07
CA CYS A 44 17.90 -4.75 -8.30
C CYS A 44 19.00 -5.57 -8.99
N ARG A 45 18.61 -6.72 -9.57
CA ARG A 45 19.42 -7.40 -10.59
C ARG A 45 19.47 -6.59 -11.90
N LYS A 46 20.31 -7.03 -12.85
CA LYS A 46 20.28 -6.51 -14.23
C LYS A 46 18.87 -6.66 -14.81
N ARG A 47 18.33 -5.59 -15.39
CA ARG A 47 16.95 -5.43 -15.90
C ARG A 47 15.86 -5.57 -14.84
N GLY A 48 16.17 -5.17 -13.60
CA GLY A 48 15.19 -5.05 -12.54
C GLY A 48 14.20 -3.89 -12.76
N ARG A 49 13.08 -3.94 -12.03
CA ARG A 49 12.04 -2.91 -12.08
C ARG A 49 11.90 -2.19 -10.74
N ILE A 50 11.87 -0.87 -10.77
CA ILE A 50 11.58 -0.04 -9.61
C ILE A 50 10.23 0.63 -9.81
N VAL A 51 9.32 0.45 -8.86
CA VAL A 51 8.00 1.09 -8.86
C VAL A 51 7.87 1.99 -7.65
N LEU A 52 7.67 3.29 -7.87
CA LEU A 52 7.41 4.25 -6.81
C LEU A 52 5.91 4.38 -6.57
N VAL A 53 5.47 4.07 -5.34
CA VAL A 53 4.09 4.28 -4.88
C VAL A 53 4.01 5.46 -3.92
N GLY A 54 5.03 5.64 -3.08
CA GLY A 54 5.14 6.76 -2.15
C GLY A 54 5.76 8.02 -2.75
N VAL A 55 6.44 8.80 -1.91
CA VAL A 55 7.14 10.04 -2.29
C VAL A 55 8.62 9.90 -1.91
N THR A 56 9.50 10.15 -2.88
CA THR A 56 10.96 10.13 -2.69
C THR A 56 11.61 11.15 -3.62
N GLY A 57 12.83 11.58 -3.31
CA GLY A 57 13.66 12.33 -4.25
C GLY A 57 13.92 11.53 -5.53
N LEU A 58 13.89 12.21 -6.68
CA LEU A 58 14.01 11.60 -8.01
C LEU A 58 15.27 12.02 -8.77
N LYS A 59 16.35 12.40 -8.08
CA LYS A 59 17.65 12.64 -8.74
C LYS A 59 18.30 11.30 -9.08
N LEU A 60 17.88 10.73 -10.21
CA LEU A 60 18.33 9.41 -10.66
C LEU A 60 19.83 9.42 -10.99
N SER A 61 20.58 8.49 -10.40
CA SER A 61 21.98 8.24 -10.75
C SER A 61 22.06 7.52 -12.09
N ARG A 62 22.75 8.14 -13.05
CA ARG A 62 23.01 7.49 -14.34
C ARG A 62 23.78 6.17 -14.18
N ALA A 63 24.75 6.12 -13.26
CA ALA A 63 25.58 4.93 -13.08
C ALA A 63 24.72 3.72 -12.65
N ASP A 64 23.85 3.92 -11.66
CA ASP A 64 23.01 2.85 -11.11
C ASP A 64 22.07 2.26 -12.16
N PHE A 65 21.46 3.14 -12.97
CA PHE A 65 20.47 2.74 -13.97
C PHE A 65 21.11 2.19 -15.24
N PHE A 66 22.24 2.75 -15.67
CA PHE A 66 22.88 2.40 -16.94
C PHE A 66 23.54 1.03 -16.87
N GLU A 67 24.30 0.72 -15.81
CA GLU A 67 25.03 -0.54 -15.70
C GLU A 67 24.10 -1.76 -15.75
N LYS A 68 22.93 -1.61 -15.11
CA LYS A 68 21.95 -2.68 -14.97
C LYS A 68 20.77 -2.58 -15.92
N GLU A 69 20.68 -1.56 -16.79
CA GLU A 69 19.50 -1.34 -17.66
C GLU A 69 18.17 -1.38 -16.86
N LEU A 70 18.11 -0.64 -15.76
CA LEU A 70 16.94 -0.66 -14.87
C LEU A 70 15.74 0.08 -15.48
N SER A 71 14.54 -0.41 -15.17
CA SER A 71 13.29 0.28 -15.48
C SER A 71 12.72 0.96 -14.26
N PHE A 72 12.24 2.19 -14.42
CA PHE A 72 11.57 2.96 -13.37
C PHE A 72 10.17 3.37 -13.81
N GLN A 73 9.21 3.23 -12.90
CA GLN A 73 7.82 3.64 -13.09
C GLN A 73 7.30 4.33 -11.84
N VAL A 74 6.62 5.46 -12.02
CA VAL A 74 5.80 6.08 -10.98
C VAL A 74 4.39 5.48 -11.09
N SER A 75 3.87 4.95 -9.98
CA SER A 75 2.52 4.39 -9.91
C SER A 75 1.48 5.51 -9.97
N CYS A 76 0.49 5.37 -10.85
CA CYS A 76 -0.65 6.28 -10.93
C CYS A 76 -1.79 5.79 -10.02
N SER A 77 -1.52 5.56 -8.72
CA SER A 77 -2.50 5.09 -7.74
C SER A 77 -3.33 3.88 -8.24
N TYR A 78 -4.64 4.05 -8.45
CA TYR A 78 -5.59 3.07 -8.97
C TYR A 78 -5.59 2.93 -10.51
N GLY A 79 -4.53 3.40 -11.18
CA GLY A 79 -4.26 3.14 -12.59
C GLY A 79 -4.94 4.15 -13.52
N PRO A 80 -5.32 3.73 -14.75
CA PRO A 80 -5.84 4.63 -15.78
C PRO A 80 -7.08 5.44 -15.38
N GLY A 81 -7.86 4.95 -14.41
CA GLY A 81 -9.04 5.67 -13.91
C GLY A 81 -8.70 6.92 -13.10
N ARG A 82 -7.46 7.08 -12.65
CA ARG A 82 -7.02 8.29 -11.97
C ARG A 82 -7.08 9.48 -12.92
N TYR A 83 -7.82 10.52 -12.53
CA TYR A 83 -8.12 11.70 -13.35
C TYR A 83 -9.11 11.47 -14.51
N ASP A 84 -9.81 10.34 -14.55
CA ASP A 84 -10.93 10.12 -15.47
C ASP A 84 -12.26 10.36 -14.72
N PRO A 85 -13.00 11.45 -15.01
CA PRO A 85 -14.26 11.74 -14.33
C PRO A 85 -15.34 10.67 -14.57
N ALA A 86 -15.34 9.99 -15.71
CA ALA A 86 -16.31 8.94 -16.01
C ALA A 86 -16.09 7.73 -15.09
N TYR A 87 -14.84 7.41 -14.79
CA TYR A 87 -14.48 6.37 -13.83
C TYR A 87 -14.70 6.83 -12.39
N GLU A 88 -14.11 7.96 -11.97
CA GLU A 88 -14.08 8.40 -10.56
C GLU A 88 -15.44 8.89 -10.03
N GLN A 89 -16.16 9.65 -10.84
CA GLN A 89 -17.45 10.26 -10.45
C GLN A 89 -18.62 9.51 -11.07
N GLY A 90 -18.43 9.02 -12.31
CA GLY A 90 -19.46 8.29 -13.04
C GLY A 90 -19.53 6.80 -12.72
N GLY A 91 -18.56 6.24 -11.99
CA GLY A 91 -18.52 4.81 -11.64
C GLY A 91 -18.40 3.88 -12.84
N GLN A 92 -17.93 4.37 -13.98
CA GLN A 92 -17.81 3.60 -15.21
C GLN A 92 -16.50 2.81 -15.21
N ASP A 93 -16.56 1.53 -14.87
CA ASP A 93 -15.39 0.66 -14.83
C ASP A 93 -14.84 0.38 -16.25
N TYR A 94 -13.53 0.13 -16.35
CA TYR A 94 -12.88 -0.17 -17.63
C TYR A 94 -13.13 -1.61 -18.05
N PRO A 95 -13.26 -1.91 -19.37
CA PRO A 95 -13.42 -3.30 -19.79
C PRO A 95 -12.19 -4.15 -19.42
N LEU A 96 -12.43 -5.37 -18.95
CA LEU A 96 -11.41 -6.28 -18.42
C LEU A 96 -10.23 -6.52 -19.39
N GLY A 97 -10.51 -6.56 -20.70
CA GLY A 97 -9.49 -6.75 -21.73
C GLY A 97 -8.50 -5.58 -21.89
N PHE A 98 -8.88 -4.38 -21.46
CA PHE A 98 -8.03 -3.18 -21.53
C PHE A 98 -7.31 -2.91 -20.21
N VAL A 99 -8.05 -2.99 -19.09
CA VAL A 99 -7.49 -2.80 -17.75
C VAL A 99 -7.88 -3.98 -16.89
N ARG A 100 -6.91 -4.85 -16.61
CA ARG A 100 -7.13 -6.04 -15.78
C ARG A 100 -7.47 -5.67 -14.33
N TRP A 101 -6.66 -4.79 -13.75
CA TRP A 101 -6.75 -4.36 -12.36
C TRP A 101 -7.21 -2.91 -12.28
N THR A 102 -8.50 -2.74 -12.02
CA THR A 102 -9.12 -1.47 -11.62
C THR A 102 -9.24 -1.42 -10.09
N GLU A 103 -9.52 -0.26 -9.52
CA GLU A 103 -9.68 -0.09 -8.07
C GLU A 103 -10.73 -1.06 -7.51
N GLN A 104 -11.89 -1.13 -8.19
CA GLN A 104 -12.98 -2.01 -7.79
C GLN A 104 -12.53 -3.48 -7.72
N ARG A 105 -11.90 -4.01 -8.77
CA ARG A 105 -11.45 -5.41 -8.78
C ARG A 105 -10.32 -5.68 -7.80
N ASN A 106 -9.48 -4.68 -7.54
CA ASN A 106 -8.47 -4.76 -6.49
C ASN A 106 -9.14 -4.94 -5.12
N PHE A 107 -10.13 -4.11 -4.78
CA PHE A 107 -10.92 -4.25 -3.55
C PHE A 107 -11.64 -5.60 -3.47
N GLU A 108 -12.26 -6.05 -4.55
CA GLU A 108 -12.91 -7.37 -4.59
C GLU A 108 -11.93 -8.51 -4.28
N ALA A 109 -10.71 -8.46 -4.83
CA ALA A 109 -9.68 -9.44 -4.55
C ALA A 109 -9.19 -9.39 -3.10
N VAL A 110 -8.95 -8.18 -2.56
CA VAL A 110 -8.55 -7.98 -1.16
C VAL A 110 -9.62 -8.51 -0.20
N LEU A 111 -10.89 -8.14 -0.42
CA LEU A 111 -12.02 -8.64 0.38
C LEU A 111 -12.17 -10.16 0.28
N GLY A 112 -11.96 -10.73 -0.92
CA GLY A 112 -11.93 -12.17 -1.12
C GLY A 112 -10.82 -12.87 -0.33
N LEU A 113 -9.61 -12.31 -0.33
CA LEU A 113 -8.48 -12.82 0.45
C LEU A 113 -8.73 -12.72 1.96
N MET A 114 -9.37 -11.64 2.41
CA MET A 114 -9.76 -11.47 3.82
C MET A 114 -10.82 -12.49 4.23
N ALA A 115 -11.85 -12.70 3.40
CA ALA A 115 -12.89 -13.69 3.65
C ALA A 115 -12.34 -15.12 3.69
N ALA A 116 -11.35 -15.42 2.83
CA ALA A 116 -10.65 -16.70 2.81
C ALA A 116 -9.63 -16.88 3.96
N GLY A 117 -9.40 -15.84 4.77
CA GLY A 117 -8.38 -15.85 5.84
C GLY A 117 -6.93 -15.81 5.33
N SER A 118 -6.70 -15.64 4.02
CA SER A 118 -5.37 -15.51 3.43
C SER A 118 -4.76 -14.11 3.64
N LEU A 119 -5.59 -13.13 3.98
CA LEU A 119 -5.16 -11.79 4.37
C LEU A 119 -5.76 -11.41 5.71
N VAL A 120 -4.93 -11.38 6.76
CA VAL A 120 -5.33 -11.01 8.12
C VAL A 120 -4.84 -9.59 8.41
N VAL A 121 -5.78 -8.64 8.49
CA VAL A 121 -5.47 -7.20 8.65
C VAL A 121 -5.62 -6.70 10.08
N GLN A 122 -6.22 -7.48 10.97
CA GLN A 122 -6.48 -7.10 12.36
C GLN A 122 -5.22 -6.66 13.11
N PRO A 123 -4.05 -7.33 12.95
CA PRO A 123 -2.80 -6.87 13.58
C PRO A 123 -2.31 -5.51 13.10
N LEU A 124 -2.78 -5.02 11.94
CA LEU A 124 -2.44 -3.68 11.44
C LEU A 124 -3.20 -2.59 12.19
N ILE A 125 -4.32 -2.93 12.84
CA ILE A 125 -5.17 -1.98 13.58
C ILE A 125 -4.62 -1.83 14.99
N SER A 126 -3.76 -0.84 15.17
CA SER A 126 -3.14 -0.54 16.47
C SER A 126 -4.07 0.22 17.42
N HIS A 127 -4.94 1.08 16.91
CA HIS A 127 -5.80 1.94 17.72
C HIS A 127 -7.18 2.10 17.11
N ARG A 128 -8.16 2.36 17.97
CA ARG A 128 -9.53 2.71 17.61
C ARG A 128 -9.98 3.92 18.42
N PHE A 129 -10.59 4.87 17.75
CA PHE A 129 -11.16 6.07 18.37
C PHE A 129 -12.63 6.20 17.96
N ALA A 130 -13.46 6.80 18.81
CA ALA A 130 -14.74 7.32 18.33
C ALA A 130 -14.47 8.49 17.37
N ILE A 131 -15.38 8.72 16.42
CA ILE A 131 -15.25 9.86 15.50
C ILE A 131 -15.18 11.21 16.24
N ASP A 132 -15.87 11.33 17.38
CA ASP A 132 -15.84 12.54 18.21
C ASP A 132 -14.44 12.81 18.81
N ASP A 133 -13.61 11.77 18.94
CA ASP A 133 -12.23 11.85 19.44
C ASP A 133 -11.20 11.94 18.31
N ALA A 134 -11.62 12.26 17.07
CA ALA A 134 -10.75 12.28 15.91
C ALA A 134 -9.52 13.20 16.11
N VAL A 135 -9.67 14.33 16.81
CA VAL A 135 -8.53 15.23 17.11
C VAL A 135 -7.42 14.47 17.85
N GLY A 136 -7.77 13.71 18.88
CA GLY A 136 -6.79 12.87 19.60
C GLY A 136 -6.17 11.77 18.74
N ALA A 137 -6.95 11.21 17.79
CA ALA A 137 -6.42 10.24 16.82
C ALA A 137 -5.37 10.88 15.88
N TYR A 138 -5.59 12.12 15.44
CA TYR A 138 -4.62 12.87 14.64
C TYR A 138 -3.38 13.28 15.46
N ASP A 139 -3.55 13.67 16.72
CA ASP A 139 -2.42 13.95 17.62
C ASP A 139 -1.55 12.71 17.83
N LEU A 140 -2.16 11.53 17.96
CA LEU A 140 -1.44 10.25 18.02
C LEU A 140 -0.63 10.01 16.73
N LEU A 141 -1.22 10.23 15.56
CA LEU A 141 -0.54 10.06 14.27
C LEU A 141 0.63 11.03 14.08
N ALA A 142 0.53 12.25 14.63
CA ALA A 142 1.57 13.26 14.50
C ALA A 142 2.78 13.00 15.42
N ASN A 143 2.54 12.47 16.62
CA ASN A 143 3.55 12.37 17.68
C ASN A 143 4.07 10.94 17.93
N HIS A 144 3.39 9.94 17.39
CA HIS A 144 3.73 8.53 17.53
C HIS A 144 3.69 7.83 16.16
N ASN A 145 4.10 6.57 16.13
CA ASN A 145 4.12 5.76 14.90
C ASN A 145 3.13 4.59 14.99
N PRO A 146 1.81 4.85 15.10
CA PRO A 146 0.82 3.77 15.07
C PRO A 146 0.83 3.08 13.71
N LEU A 147 0.61 1.76 13.69
CA LEU A 147 0.56 0.99 12.44
C LEU A 147 -0.74 1.23 11.67
N GLY A 148 -1.82 1.53 12.39
CA GLY A 148 -3.14 1.79 11.80
C GLY A 148 -4.12 2.28 12.87
N VAL A 149 -4.90 3.30 12.50
CA VAL A 149 -5.91 3.92 13.36
C VAL A 149 -7.26 3.84 12.66
N VAL A 150 -8.29 3.35 13.35
CA VAL A 150 -9.65 3.25 12.83
C VAL A 150 -10.57 4.19 13.60
N LEU A 151 -11.31 5.04 12.88
CA LEU A 151 -12.37 5.86 13.45
C LEU A 151 -13.70 5.11 13.41
N ASN A 152 -14.32 4.95 14.57
CA ASN A 152 -15.62 4.33 14.71
C ASN A 152 -16.70 5.42 14.63
N TYR A 153 -17.59 5.28 13.67
CA TYR A 153 -18.79 6.11 13.57
C TYR A 153 -19.93 5.45 14.35
N PRO A 154 -20.82 6.23 14.98
CA PRO A 154 -22.05 5.69 15.52
C PRO A 154 -22.83 4.99 14.41
N ALA A 155 -23.51 3.89 14.74
CA ALA A 155 -24.35 3.20 13.78
C ALA A 155 -25.36 4.20 13.20
N ALA A 156 -25.40 4.31 11.87
CA ALA A 156 -26.42 5.11 11.20
C ALA A 156 -27.81 4.61 11.64
N ALA A 157 -28.74 5.54 11.90
CA ALA A 157 -30.13 5.17 12.08
C ALA A 157 -30.58 4.35 10.87
N ALA A 158 -31.17 3.18 11.12
CA ALA A 158 -31.58 2.26 10.07
C ALA A 158 -32.59 2.94 9.12
N GLY A 159 -32.11 3.46 7.98
CA GLY A 159 -32.98 4.21 7.06
C GLY A 159 -32.37 4.67 5.74
N GLU A 160 -31.06 4.90 5.64
CA GLU A 160 -30.51 5.65 4.48
C GLU A 160 -29.23 5.08 3.85
N THR A 161 -29.00 3.77 3.92
CA THR A 161 -27.90 3.15 3.16
C THR A 161 -28.43 2.31 2.02
N GLU A 162 -28.12 2.75 0.81
CA GLU A 162 -28.23 1.93 -0.41
C GLU A 162 -27.47 0.62 -0.17
N GLN A 163 -28.14 -0.53 -0.34
CA GLN A 163 -27.48 -1.82 -0.12
C GLN A 163 -26.43 -2.03 -1.22
N PRO A 164 -25.19 -2.40 -0.88
CA PRO A 164 -24.17 -2.61 -1.89
C PRO A 164 -24.58 -3.77 -2.80
N ALA A 165 -24.34 -3.63 -4.10
CA ALA A 165 -24.63 -4.67 -5.10
C ALA A 165 -23.92 -6.01 -4.81
N ARG A 166 -22.83 -5.97 -4.03
CA ARG A 166 -22.10 -7.15 -3.56
C ARG A 166 -21.62 -6.93 -2.13
N GLN A 167 -21.86 -7.93 -1.28
CA GLN A 167 -21.35 -7.98 0.08
C GLN A 167 -20.45 -9.22 0.26
N VAL A 168 -19.36 -9.05 0.99
CA VAL A 168 -18.47 -10.14 1.38
C VAL A 168 -18.56 -10.31 2.89
N THR A 169 -18.94 -11.51 3.34
CA THR A 169 -18.94 -11.83 4.77
C THR A 169 -17.55 -12.30 5.17
N LEU A 170 -16.96 -11.61 6.13
CA LEU A 170 -15.67 -12.00 6.70
C LEU A 170 -15.93 -12.99 7.84
N ALA A 171 -15.12 -14.05 7.94
CA ALA A 171 -15.14 -14.90 9.13
C ALA A 171 -14.81 -14.02 10.35
N GLY A 172 -15.64 -14.10 11.39
CA GLY A 172 -15.47 -13.27 12.58
C GLY A 172 -14.08 -13.45 13.19
N ALA A 173 -13.31 -12.37 13.30
CA ALA A 173 -12.07 -12.39 14.04
C ALA A 173 -12.41 -12.65 15.52
N ALA A 174 -11.74 -13.63 16.14
CA ALA A 174 -11.79 -13.82 17.58
C ALA A 174 -11.53 -12.47 18.27
N GLN A 175 -12.39 -12.12 19.23
CA GLN A 175 -12.28 -10.87 19.97
C GLN A 175 -10.88 -10.73 20.55
N VAL A 176 -10.13 -9.73 20.09
CA VAL A 176 -8.87 -9.33 20.72
C VAL A 176 -9.25 -8.74 22.06
N THR A 177 -9.01 -9.50 23.13
CA THR A 177 -9.19 -9.06 24.51
C THR A 177 -8.26 -7.86 24.73
N GLN A 178 -8.83 -6.70 25.04
CA GLN A 178 -8.05 -5.54 25.50
C GLN A 178 -7.30 -5.95 26.79
N ALA A 179 -6.01 -5.65 26.84
CA ALA A 179 -5.22 -5.60 28.07
C ALA A 179 -4.93 -4.13 28.39
#